data_AF-A0A1H2DPB9-F1
#
_entry.id   AF-A0A1H2DPB9-F1
#
_cell.length_a   1.000
_cell.length_b   1.000
_cell.length_c   1.000
_cell.angle_alpha   90.00
_cell.angle_beta   90.00
_cell.angle_gamma   90.00
#
_symmetry.space_group_name_H-M   'P 1'
#
loop_
_entity.id
_entity.type
_entity.pdbx_description
1 polymer ?
#
loop_
_entity_poly.entity_id
_entity_poly.type
_entity_poly.pdbx_seq_one_letter_code
_entity_poly.pdbx_strand_id
1 'polypeptide(L)'
;MIKIMPEYYKYLLTYTMVMVQFFFIAPISTINADEGIGKYYIRYDVKSSKNRITNDNLLMVPAENDFRAEKFSRISTAGLISTTPGESKTSIEKRIRENSLKTILANKGLKSVKTKGYDTVISYEGIIIPPLIILKNTYHEDQNKHFYEVQIEFCPIAFPDKWKNLNIKHKIKQIFYDFFQLLK
;
A
#
# COMPACT_ATOMS: atom_id res chain seq x y z
N MET A 1 8.07 -59.81 -26.09
CA MET A 1 7.46 -60.40 -24.88
C MET A 1 7.13 -59.26 -23.93
N ILE A 2 5.87 -58.81 -23.94
CA ILE A 2 5.43 -57.65 -23.13
C ILE A 2 5.27 -58.15 -21.70
N LYS A 3 6.13 -57.66 -20.80
CA LYS A 3 6.09 -58.02 -19.37
C LYS A 3 4.89 -57.31 -18.76
N ILE A 4 3.78 -58.04 -18.58
CA ILE A 4 2.55 -57.52 -17.99
C ILE A 4 2.87 -57.11 -16.56
N MET A 5 2.85 -55.80 -16.31
CA MET A 5 3.13 -55.23 -14.99
C MET A 5 2.02 -55.65 -14.01
N PRO A 6 2.35 -56.19 -12.82
CA PRO A 6 1.34 -56.67 -11.86
C PRO A 6 0.37 -55.56 -11.49
N GLU A 7 -0.93 -55.86 -11.40
CA GLU A 7 -2.00 -54.86 -11.13
C GLU A 7 -1.70 -53.97 -9.92
N TYR A 8 -1.08 -54.52 -8.89
CA TYR A 8 -0.65 -53.79 -7.69
C TYR A 8 0.20 -52.55 -7.99
N TYR A 9 1.12 -52.62 -8.97
CA TYR A 9 1.96 -51.48 -9.33
C TYR A 9 1.20 -50.37 -10.05
N LYS A 10 0.11 -50.71 -10.75
CA LYS A 10 -0.76 -49.69 -11.36
C LYS A 10 -1.49 -48.90 -10.29
N TYR A 11 -2.03 -49.57 -9.26
CA TYR A 11 -2.68 -48.91 -8.13
C TYR A 11 -1.72 -48.04 -7.33
N LEU A 12 -0.49 -48.52 -7.08
CA LEU A 12 0.55 -47.75 -6.41
C LEU A 12 0.94 -46.51 -7.22
N LEU A 13 1.06 -46.63 -8.55
CA LEU A 13 1.39 -45.51 -9.44
C LEU A 13 0.26 -44.48 -9.51
N THR A 14 -1.00 -44.91 -9.56
CA THR A 14 -2.15 -43.99 -9.52
C THR A 14 -2.26 -43.30 -8.16
N TYR A 15 -2.00 -44.02 -7.06
CA TYR A 15 -2.02 -43.46 -5.72
C TYR A 15 -0.93 -42.40 -5.53
N THR A 16 0.31 -42.67 -5.99
CA THR A 16 1.39 -41.69 -5.93
C THR A 16 1.13 -40.49 -6.82
N MET A 17 0.57 -40.67 -8.04
CA MET A 17 0.17 -39.54 -8.89
C MET A 17 -0.91 -38.66 -8.25
N VAL A 18 -1.92 -39.24 -7.61
CA VAL A 18 -2.98 -38.49 -6.92
C VAL A 18 -2.42 -37.75 -5.69
N MET A 19 -1.55 -38.38 -4.90
CA MET A 19 -0.93 -37.74 -3.74
C MET A 19 0.05 -36.62 -4.13
N VAL A 20 0.76 -36.77 -5.25
CA VAL A 20 1.63 -35.73 -5.79
C VAL A 20 0.82 -34.52 -6.28
N GLN A 21 -0.34 -34.74 -6.89
CA GLN A 21 -1.25 -33.65 -7.28
C GLN A 21 -1.78 -32.86 -6.07
N PHE A 22 -2.04 -33.53 -4.94
CA PHE A 22 -2.43 -32.84 -3.70
C PHE A 22 -1.31 -31.97 -3.10
N PHE A 23 -0.04 -32.37 -3.24
CA PHE A 23 1.10 -31.58 -2.75
C PHE A 23 1.37 -30.33 -3.60
N PHE A 24 1.07 -30.34 -4.91
CA PHE A 24 1.28 -29.19 -5.78
C PHE A 24 0.14 -28.15 -5.76
N ILE A 25 -1.01 -28.47 -5.14
CA ILE A 25 -2.15 -27.55 -5.00
C ILE A 25 -2.19 -26.92 -3.59
N ALA A 26 -1.24 -27.25 -2.70
CA ALA A 26 -1.11 -26.54 -1.44
C ALA A 26 -0.87 -25.05 -1.76
N PRO A 27 -1.79 -24.13 -1.39
CA PRO A 27 -1.52 -22.72 -1.55
C PRO A 27 -0.30 -22.42 -0.70
N ILE A 28 0.77 -21.93 -1.33
CA ILE A 28 1.90 -21.34 -0.64
C ILE A 28 1.32 -20.11 0.06
N SER A 29 0.78 -20.31 1.26
CA SER A 29 0.39 -19.22 2.14
C SER A 29 1.69 -18.57 2.56
N THR A 30 2.04 -17.49 1.89
CA THR A 30 3.01 -16.52 2.40
C THR A 30 2.38 -15.92 3.64
N ILE A 31 2.53 -16.62 4.77
CA ILE A 31 2.20 -16.10 6.09
C ILE A 31 3.28 -15.08 6.41
N ASN A 32 3.10 -13.86 5.91
CA ASN A 32 3.72 -12.71 6.53
C ASN A 32 2.89 -12.46 7.80
N ALA A 33 3.33 -13.03 8.91
CA ALA A 33 2.92 -12.60 10.23
C ALA A 33 3.45 -11.18 10.41
N ASP A 34 2.60 -10.18 10.19
CA ASP A 34 2.92 -8.77 10.45
C ASP A 34 2.51 -8.47 11.89
N GLU A 35 3.39 -8.78 12.84
CA GLU A 35 3.31 -8.29 14.21
C GLU A 35 3.92 -6.88 14.25
N GLY A 36 3.10 -5.88 13.94
CA GLY A 36 3.45 -4.47 14.02
C GLY A 36 2.42 -3.60 13.32
N ILE A 37 2.27 -2.35 13.75
CA ILE A 37 1.48 -1.35 13.01
C ILE A 37 2.26 -1.04 11.71
N GLY A 38 2.10 -1.91 10.70
CA GLY A 38 2.78 -1.83 9.41
C GLY A 38 2.09 -0.87 8.43
N LYS A 39 0.96 -0.28 8.81
CA LYS A 39 0.11 0.52 7.91
C LYS A 39 -0.31 1.82 8.53
N TYR A 40 -0.30 2.87 7.71
CA TYR A 40 -0.72 4.21 8.11
C TYR A 40 -1.76 4.74 7.15
N TYR A 41 -2.86 5.22 7.70
CA TYR A 41 -3.80 6.07 6.99
C TYR A 41 -3.19 7.46 6.83
N ILE A 42 -3.21 7.96 5.61
CA ILE A 42 -2.75 9.30 5.29
C ILE A 42 -3.85 10.08 4.58
N ARG A 43 -3.97 11.36 4.94
CA ARG A 43 -4.95 12.28 4.39
C ARG A 43 -4.31 13.63 4.13
N TYR A 44 -4.45 14.12 2.90
CA TYR A 44 -4.00 15.43 2.48
C TYR A 44 -5.21 16.31 2.18
N ASP A 45 -5.39 17.35 2.98
CA ASP A 45 -6.48 18.31 2.86
C ASP A 45 -5.96 19.62 2.27
N VAL A 46 -6.56 20.08 1.19
CA VAL A 46 -6.28 21.39 0.57
C VAL A 46 -7.52 22.26 0.73
N LYS A 47 -7.39 23.32 1.55
CA LYS A 47 -8.46 24.30 1.75
C LYS A 47 -8.26 25.49 0.83
N SER A 48 -9.24 25.76 -0.02
CA SER A 48 -9.35 26.99 -0.80
C SER A 48 -10.51 27.86 -0.35
N SER A 49 -10.32 29.17 -0.43
CA SER A 49 -11.37 30.17 -0.22
C SER A 49 -11.23 31.23 -1.30
N LYS A 50 -12.34 31.66 -1.90
CA LYS A 50 -12.36 32.66 -3.00
C LYS A 50 -11.35 32.32 -4.11
N ASN A 51 -11.32 31.06 -4.53
CA ASN A 51 -10.41 30.52 -5.56
C ASN A 51 -8.90 30.62 -5.27
N ARG A 52 -8.51 30.82 -4.01
CA ARG A 52 -7.10 30.77 -3.58
C ARG A 52 -6.90 29.68 -2.54
N ILE A 53 -5.80 28.94 -2.64
CA ILE A 53 -5.40 27.99 -1.60
C ILE A 53 -5.01 28.82 -0.38
N THR A 54 -5.65 28.53 0.76
CA THR A 54 -5.47 29.24 2.02
C THR A 54 -4.67 28.44 3.02
N ASN A 55 -4.84 27.12 3.01
CA ASN A 55 -4.14 26.22 3.92
C ASN A 55 -4.10 24.82 3.31
N ASP A 56 -3.10 24.04 3.71
CA ASP A 56 -3.05 22.61 3.48
C ASP A 56 -2.64 21.87 4.76
N ASN A 57 -3.03 20.60 4.87
CA ASN A 57 -2.68 19.78 6.03
C ASN A 57 -2.47 18.33 5.60
N LEU A 58 -1.37 17.73 6.05
CA LEU A 58 -1.10 16.31 5.88
C LEU A 58 -1.22 15.60 7.23
N LEU A 59 -2.21 14.73 7.34
CA LEU A 59 -2.43 13.87 8.48
C LEU A 59 -1.88 12.47 8.19
N MET A 60 -1.23 11.87 9.19
CA MET A 60 -0.78 10.48 9.17
C MET A 60 -1.13 9.82 10.50
N VAL A 61 -1.89 8.74 10.46
CA VAL A 61 -2.37 8.01 11.65
C VAL A 61 -2.18 6.51 11.44
N PRO A 62 -1.73 5.75 12.46
CA PRO A 62 -1.78 4.30 12.45
C PRO A 62 -3.12 3.74 11.94
N ALA A 63 -3.07 2.82 10.98
CA ALA A 63 -4.25 2.12 10.48
C ALA A 63 -4.19 0.66 10.91
N GLU A 64 -4.90 0.34 12.00
CA GLU A 64 -4.90 -1.02 12.57
C GLU A 64 -5.70 -2.03 11.73
N ASN A 65 -6.66 -1.57 10.90
CA ASN A 65 -7.58 -2.44 10.17
C ASN A 65 -7.64 -2.14 8.66
N ASP A 66 -7.43 -3.17 7.85
CA ASP A 66 -7.29 -3.13 6.38
C ASP A 66 -8.60 -3.00 5.57
N PHE A 67 -9.75 -2.89 6.21
CA PHE A 67 -11.06 -3.06 5.55
C PHE A 67 -11.37 -2.05 4.43
N ARG A 68 -10.57 -1.00 4.30
CA ARG A 68 -10.73 0.06 3.30
C ARG A 68 -9.64 0.06 2.21
N ALA A 69 -8.60 -0.77 2.32
CA ALA A 69 -7.58 -0.91 1.27
C ALA A 69 -7.90 -2.12 0.38
N GLU A 70 -7.77 -1.95 -0.94
CA GLU A 70 -7.90 -3.07 -1.88
C GLU A 70 -6.57 -3.81 -2.06
N LYS A 71 -5.66 -3.22 -2.85
CA LYS A 71 -4.36 -3.79 -3.22
C LYS A 71 -3.29 -2.71 -3.15
N PHE A 72 -2.23 -3.01 -2.42
CA PHE A 72 -1.03 -2.17 -2.38
C PHE A 72 -0.26 -2.28 -3.70
N SER A 73 0.29 -1.15 -4.11
CA SER A 73 1.16 -1.05 -5.27
C SER A 73 2.37 -0.21 -4.89
N ARG A 74 3.53 -0.57 -5.44
CA ARG A 74 4.75 0.20 -5.26
C ARG A 74 4.75 1.34 -6.26
N ILE A 75 4.74 2.57 -5.75
CA ILE A 75 4.64 3.79 -6.55
C ILE A 75 5.89 4.62 -6.34
N SER A 76 6.44 5.14 -7.44
CA SER A 76 7.52 6.12 -7.39
C SER A 76 6.96 7.53 -7.63
N THR A 77 7.47 8.48 -6.88
CA THR A 77 7.21 9.92 -7.05
C THR A 77 8.53 10.63 -7.27
N ALA A 78 8.54 11.64 -8.12
CA ALA A 78 9.70 12.50 -8.33
C ALA A 78 9.29 13.96 -8.16
N GLY A 79 10.23 14.80 -7.73
CA GLY A 79 9.96 16.22 -7.53
C GLY A 79 11.21 17.03 -7.31
N LEU A 80 10.99 18.33 -7.11
CA LEU A 80 12.02 19.32 -6.81
C LEU A 80 11.67 20.02 -5.51
N ILE A 81 12.64 20.18 -4.61
CA ILE A 81 12.52 21.08 -3.47
C ILE A 81 13.62 22.14 -3.50
N SER A 82 13.26 23.39 -3.25
CA SER A 82 14.23 24.44 -3.01
C SER A 82 14.88 24.25 -1.64
N THR A 83 16.18 24.53 -1.54
CA THR A 83 16.93 24.44 -0.30
C THR A 83 17.34 25.80 0.23
N THR A 84 17.42 25.90 1.54
CA THR A 84 17.98 27.09 2.19
C THR A 84 19.46 26.85 2.49
N PRO A 85 20.35 27.85 2.34
CA PRO A 85 21.74 27.69 2.73
C PRO A 85 21.88 27.21 4.18
N GLY A 86 22.67 26.15 4.41
CA GLY A 86 22.86 25.56 5.74
C GLY A 86 21.73 24.65 6.22
N GLU A 87 20.73 24.33 5.38
CA GLU A 87 19.67 23.39 5.73
C GLU A 87 20.24 21.97 5.98
N SER A 88 19.85 21.34 7.09
CA SER A 88 20.35 20.02 7.45
C SER A 88 19.82 18.94 6.50
N LYS A 89 20.61 17.89 6.28
CA LYS A 89 20.19 16.72 5.48
C LYS A 89 18.88 16.12 5.98
N THR A 90 18.67 16.05 7.29
CA THR A 90 17.45 15.52 7.91
C THR A 90 16.22 16.37 7.61
N SER A 91 16.37 17.71 7.59
CA SER A 91 15.29 18.64 7.18
C SER A 91 14.91 18.42 5.71
N ILE A 92 15.92 18.33 4.83
CA ILE A 92 15.72 18.07 3.40
C ILE A 92 14.98 16.75 3.20
N GLU A 93 15.42 15.67 3.83
CA GLU A 93 14.75 14.36 3.72
C GLU A 93 13.32 14.37 4.27
N LYS A 94 13.05 15.08 5.36
CA LYS A 94 11.70 15.23 5.91
C LYS A 94 10.78 15.90 4.90
N ARG A 95 11.23 16.98 4.27
CA ARG A 95 10.48 17.71 3.23
C ARG A 95 10.28 16.89 1.97
N ILE A 96 11.29 16.11 1.55
CA ILE A 96 11.17 15.15 0.44
C ILE A 96 10.06 14.15 0.73
N ARG A 97 10.07 13.51 1.91
CA ARG A 97 9.06 12.53 2.31
C ARG A 97 7.66 13.16 2.35
N GLU A 98 7.51 14.33 2.97
CA GLU A 98 6.24 15.05 3.04
C GLU A 98 5.70 15.38 1.64
N ASN A 99 6.53 15.95 0.75
CA ASN A 99 6.11 16.30 -0.60
C ASN A 99 5.77 15.07 -1.44
N SER A 100 6.51 13.97 -1.29
CA SER A 100 6.17 12.68 -1.91
C SER A 100 4.80 12.18 -1.45
N LEU A 101 4.48 12.26 -0.16
CA LEU A 101 3.17 11.87 0.37
C LEU A 101 2.03 12.77 -0.17
N LYS A 102 2.23 14.09 -0.22
CA LYS A 102 1.26 15.00 -0.83
C LYS A 102 1.05 14.68 -2.32
N THR A 103 2.14 14.40 -3.04
CA THR A 103 2.11 14.11 -4.48
C THR A 103 1.39 12.81 -4.80
N ILE A 104 1.69 11.73 -4.07
CA ILE A 104 1.03 10.44 -4.28
C ILE A 104 -0.47 10.51 -3.95
N LEU A 105 -0.83 11.22 -2.87
CA LEU A 105 -2.23 11.43 -2.51
C LEU A 105 -2.97 12.25 -3.56
N ALA A 106 -2.39 13.36 -4.02
CA ALA A 106 -3.00 14.19 -5.06
C ALA A 106 -3.26 13.43 -6.38
N ASN A 107 -2.35 12.52 -6.74
CA ASN A 107 -2.38 11.81 -8.03
C ASN A 107 -3.15 10.49 -7.99
N LYS A 108 -3.11 9.78 -6.86
CA LYS A 108 -3.57 8.38 -6.75
C LYS A 108 -4.54 8.16 -5.59
N GLY A 109 -4.65 9.10 -4.65
CA GLY A 109 -5.54 8.99 -3.50
C GLY A 109 -7.01 9.09 -3.88
N LEU A 110 -7.86 8.57 -3.00
CA LEU A 110 -9.30 8.77 -3.09
C LEU A 110 -9.58 10.26 -2.86
N LYS A 111 -10.14 10.91 -3.88
CA LYS A 111 -10.49 12.32 -3.82
C LYS A 111 -11.91 12.50 -3.31
N SER A 112 -12.09 13.35 -2.31
CA SER A 112 -13.39 13.87 -1.89
C SER A 112 -13.37 15.40 -1.87
N VAL A 113 -14.52 16.02 -2.13
CA VAL A 113 -14.65 17.47 -2.18
C VAL A 113 -15.82 17.88 -1.30
N LYS A 114 -15.58 18.84 -0.41
CA LYS A 114 -16.61 19.44 0.43
C LYS A 114 -16.59 20.95 0.26
N THR A 115 -17.72 21.51 -0.16
CA THR A 115 -17.88 22.95 -0.35
C THR A 115 -18.93 23.47 0.63
N LYS A 116 -18.62 24.59 1.29
CA LYS A 116 -19.56 25.31 2.16
C LYS A 116 -19.38 26.81 1.93
N GLY A 117 -20.36 27.44 1.27
CA GLY A 117 -20.25 28.85 0.86
C GLY A 117 -19.09 29.03 -0.15
N TYR A 118 -18.17 29.95 0.15
CA TYR A 118 -16.98 30.22 -0.66
C TYR A 118 -15.75 29.38 -0.30
N ASP A 119 -15.88 28.53 0.72
CA ASP A 119 -14.80 27.64 1.17
C ASP A 119 -14.98 26.26 0.53
N THR A 120 -13.90 25.74 -0.06
CA THR A 120 -13.82 24.39 -0.61
C THR A 120 -12.65 23.65 0.04
N VAL A 121 -12.90 22.43 0.50
CA VAL A 121 -11.87 21.52 0.99
C VAL A 121 -11.82 20.32 0.05
N ILE A 122 -10.66 20.08 -0.52
CA ILE A 122 -10.37 18.88 -1.30
C ILE A 122 -9.53 17.97 -0.42
N SER A 123 -10.04 16.77 -0.14
CA SER A 123 -9.36 15.76 0.66
C SER A 123 -8.90 14.62 -0.24
N TYR A 124 -7.66 14.20 -0.07
CA TYR A 124 -7.06 13.07 -0.75
C TYR A 124 -6.66 12.02 0.28
N GLU A 125 -7.13 10.79 0.12
CA GLU A 125 -7.02 9.76 1.15
C GLU A 125 -6.36 8.48 0.62
N GLY A 126 -5.55 7.84 1.45
CA GLY A 126 -4.87 6.59 1.12
C GLY A 126 -4.28 5.90 2.34
N ILE A 127 -3.72 4.72 2.10
CA ILE A 127 -2.99 3.93 3.09
C ILE A 127 -1.59 3.65 2.54
N ILE A 128 -0.59 3.74 3.41
CA ILE A 128 0.81 3.45 3.08
C ILE A 128 1.38 2.38 3.99
N ILE A 129 2.38 1.68 3.47
CA ILE A 129 3.27 0.82 4.26
C ILE A 129 4.66 1.50 4.25
N PRO A 130 5.17 1.96 5.40
CA PRO A 130 6.53 2.47 5.52
C PRO A 130 7.57 1.33 5.39
N PRO A 131 8.83 1.66 5.08
CA PRO A 131 9.41 3.00 4.94
C PRO A 131 9.21 3.64 3.56
N LEU A 132 9.33 4.97 3.50
CA LEU A 132 9.52 5.69 2.24
C LEU A 132 11.00 5.62 1.84
N ILE A 133 11.28 5.00 0.70
CA ILE A 133 12.64 4.77 0.21
C ILE A 133 13.03 5.90 -0.74
N ILE A 134 13.99 6.73 -0.36
CA ILE A 134 14.55 7.77 -1.24
C ILE A 134 15.55 7.09 -2.18
N LEU A 135 15.18 6.94 -3.45
CA LEU A 135 16.00 6.31 -4.49
C LEU A 135 17.07 7.27 -5.03
N LYS A 136 16.72 8.55 -5.17
CA LYS A 136 17.62 9.61 -5.64
C LYS A 136 17.40 10.88 -4.84
N ASN A 137 18.49 11.60 -4.60
CA ASN A 137 18.50 12.93 -4.01
C ASN A 137 19.75 13.67 -4.51
N THR A 138 19.60 14.43 -5.58
CA THR A 138 20.69 15.12 -6.27
C THR A 138 20.51 16.62 -6.12
N TYR A 139 21.55 17.31 -5.64
CA TYR A 139 21.55 18.77 -5.55
C TYR A 139 21.97 19.40 -6.88
N HIS A 140 21.21 20.39 -7.33
CA HIS A 140 21.45 21.19 -8.51
C HIS A 140 21.80 22.63 -8.07
N GLU A 141 23.10 22.94 -8.07
CA GLU A 141 23.65 24.23 -7.61
C GLU A 141 23.13 25.41 -8.44
N ASP A 142 22.94 25.21 -9.75
CA ASP A 142 22.43 26.21 -10.68
C ASP A 142 21.03 26.73 -10.32
N GLN A 143 20.25 25.91 -9.61
CA GLN A 143 18.85 26.22 -9.26
C GLN A 143 18.61 26.29 -7.76
N ASN A 144 19.63 26.00 -6.93
CA ASN A 144 19.50 25.82 -5.49
C ASN A 144 18.32 24.89 -5.12
N LYS A 145 18.26 23.74 -5.80
CA LYS A 145 17.17 22.75 -5.66
C LYS A 145 17.72 21.34 -5.55
N HIS A 146 17.02 20.49 -4.81
CA HIS A 146 17.23 19.04 -4.85
C HIS A 146 16.19 18.39 -5.75
N PHE A 147 16.67 17.63 -6.73
CA PHE A 147 15.87 16.64 -7.44
C PHE A 147 15.82 15.36 -6.63
N TYR A 148 14.62 14.82 -6.42
CA TYR A 148 14.45 13.60 -5.66
C TYR A 148 13.53 12.61 -6.36
N GLU A 149 13.73 11.34 -6.05
CA GLU A 149 12.87 10.22 -6.43
C GLU A 149 12.61 9.36 -5.18
N VAL A 150 11.35 9.14 -4.84
CA VAL A 150 10.94 8.37 -3.65
C VAL A 150 9.97 7.27 -4.05
N GLN A 151 10.20 6.09 -3.52
CA GLN A 151 9.36 4.92 -3.68
C GLN A 151 8.64 4.58 -2.38
N ILE A 152 7.36 4.20 -2.49
CA ILE A 152 6.49 3.86 -1.37
C ILE A 152 5.47 2.80 -1.78
N GLU A 153 5.07 1.95 -0.84
CA GLU A 153 3.92 1.07 -1.00
C GLU A 153 2.64 1.80 -0.60
N PHE A 154 1.72 1.93 -1.55
CA PHE A 154 0.53 2.76 -1.43
C PHE A 154 -0.71 2.04 -1.94
N CYS A 155 -1.84 2.31 -1.29
CA CYS A 155 -3.17 1.91 -1.72
C CYS A 155 -4.16 3.08 -1.52
N PRO A 156 -4.95 3.47 -2.54
CA PRO A 156 -6.06 4.39 -2.30
C PRO A 156 -7.11 3.75 -1.39
N ILE A 157 -7.81 4.59 -0.62
CA ILE A 157 -9.00 4.12 0.09
C ILE A 157 -10.07 3.71 -0.94
N ALA A 158 -10.68 2.55 -0.73
CA ALA A 158 -11.81 2.10 -1.51
C ALA A 158 -13.01 3.02 -1.32
N PHE A 159 -13.85 3.16 -2.33
CA PHE A 159 -15.10 3.90 -2.18
C PHE A 159 -16.03 3.22 -1.15
N PRO A 160 -16.91 3.99 -0.45
CA PRO A 160 -17.78 3.46 0.60
C PRO A 160 -18.69 2.29 0.19
N ASP A 161 -19.12 2.26 -1.07
CA ASP A 161 -19.88 1.18 -1.70
C ASP A 161 -19.15 -0.17 -1.65
N LYS A 162 -17.82 -0.17 -1.70
CA LYS A 162 -16.98 -1.37 -1.67
C LYS A 162 -16.63 -1.85 -0.27
N TRP A 163 -16.81 -1.03 0.77
CA TRP A 163 -16.38 -1.36 2.13
C TRP A 163 -17.07 -2.60 2.69
N LYS A 164 -18.36 -2.81 2.37
CA LYS A 164 -19.10 -4.00 2.81
C LYS A 164 -18.48 -5.28 2.23
N ASN A 165 -18.14 -5.27 0.94
CA ASN A 165 -17.53 -6.40 0.26
C ASN A 165 -16.12 -6.69 0.79
N LEU A 166 -15.33 -5.64 1.05
CA LEU A 166 -14.00 -5.78 1.65
C LEU A 166 -14.07 -6.34 3.07
N ASN A 167 -15.03 -5.89 3.87
CA ASN A 167 -15.26 -6.42 5.22
C ASN A 167 -15.63 -7.91 5.20
N ILE A 168 -16.51 -8.34 4.29
CA ILE A 168 -16.86 -9.75 4.14
C ILE A 168 -15.63 -10.58 3.75
N LYS A 169 -14.85 -10.12 2.75
CA LYS A 169 -13.61 -10.79 2.35
C LYS A 169 -12.61 -10.90 3.50
N HIS A 170 -12.48 -9.85 4.31
CA HIS A 170 -11.62 -9.85 5.49
C HIS A 170 -12.07 -10.89 6.52
N LYS A 171 -13.37 -10.91 6.87
CA LYS A 171 -13.93 -11.91 7.80
C LYS A 171 -13.71 -13.34 7.33
N ILE A 172 -13.92 -13.61 6.04
CA ILE A 172 -13.67 -14.93 5.45
C ILE A 172 -12.20 -15.32 5.62
N LYS A 173 -11.25 -14.42 5.27
CA LYS A 173 -9.82 -14.66 5.44
C LYS A 173 -9.45 -14.97 6.89
N GLN A 174 -10.03 -14.23 7.84
CA GLN A 174 -9.79 -14.43 9.26
C GLN A 174 -10.30 -15.80 9.73
N ILE A 175 -11.51 -16.20 9.35
CA ILE A 175 -12.06 -17.53 9.68
C ILE A 175 -11.16 -18.64 9.12
N PHE A 176 -10.70 -18.51 7.87
CA PHE A 176 -9.77 -19.49 7.30
C PHE A 176 -8.45 -19.53 8.05
N TYR A 177 -7.89 -18.36 8.38
CA TYR A 177 -6.64 -18.27 9.13
C TYR A 177 -6.76 -18.93 10.50
N ASP A 178 -7.82 -18.62 11.25
CA ASP A 178 -8.11 -19.21 12.56
C ASP A 178 -8.31 -20.73 12.45
N PHE A 179 -8.99 -21.20 11.40
CA PHE A 179 -9.17 -22.63 11.13
C PHE A 179 -7.83 -23.34 10.86
N PHE A 180 -6.95 -22.76 10.05
CA PHE A 180 -5.62 -23.33 9.80
C PHE A 180 -4.71 -23.26 11.03
N GLN A 181 -4.86 -22.24 11.88
CA GLN A 181 -4.16 -22.18 13.16
C GLN A 181 -4.62 -23.28 14.12
N LEU A 182 -5.92 -23.60 14.15
CA LEU A 182 -6.47 -24.67 15.00
C LEU A 182 -6.06 -26.09 14.55
N LEU A 183 -5.68 -26.26 13.28
CA LEU A 183 -5.20 -27.53 12.71
C LEU A 183 -3.68 -27.73 12.88
N LYS A 184 -2.97 -26.74 13.42
CA LYS A 184 -1.53 -26.77 13.66
C LYS A 184 -1.23 -27.15 15.11
#